data_AF-A0A969RT15-F1
#
_entry.id   AF-A0A969RT15-F1
#
_cell.length_a   1.000
_cell.length_b   1.000
_cell.length_c   1.000
_cell.angle_alpha   90.00
_cell.angle_beta   90.00
_cell.angle_gamma   90.00
#
_symmetry.space_group_name_H-M   'P 1'
#
loop_
_entity.id
_entity.type
_entity.pdbx_description
1 polymer ?
#
loop_
_entity_poly.entity_id
_entity_poly.type
_entity_poly.pdbx_seq_one_letter_code
_entity_poly.pdbx_strand_id
1 'polypeptide(L)'
;MEQQKERLVLMAEDELAQYSTEARKIEKLRRKIGLAIPPAQQQEIRAALEAEMPQDPIRKLIETNRQLVALPFLGITGLGLLLGISMFQPLDLLATFFGGIATFSIQKLGWQLQAKRLVLKTLADIEDRTQNPDAYES
;
A
#
# COMPACT_ATOMS: atom_id res chain seq x y z
N MET A 1 -8.67 -8.23 16.90
CA MET A 1 -8.95 -8.27 15.45
C MET A 1 -8.43 -7.01 14.77
N GLU A 2 -9.07 -5.85 14.92
CA GLU A 2 -8.66 -4.61 14.22
C GLU A 2 -7.21 -4.17 14.51
N GLN A 3 -6.79 -4.15 15.77
CA GLN A 3 -5.43 -3.76 16.15
C GLN A 3 -4.35 -4.69 15.57
N GLN A 4 -4.63 -5.98 15.45
CA GLN A 4 -3.67 -6.94 14.89
C GLN A 4 -3.55 -6.78 13.37
N LYS A 5 -4.68 -6.61 12.69
CA LYS A 5 -4.75 -6.27 11.27
C LYS A 5 -3.94 -5.00 10.97
N GLU A 6 -4.19 -3.93 11.74
CA GLU A 6 -3.48 -2.66 11.57
C GLU A 6 -1.98 -2.81 11.81
N ARG A 7 -1.57 -3.59 12.82
CA ARG A 7 -0.17 -3.91 13.07
C ARG A 7 0.48 -4.66 11.91
N LEU A 8 -0.23 -5.58 11.25
CA LEU A 8 0.29 -6.26 10.05
C LEU A 8 0.46 -5.30 8.89
N VAL A 9 -0.51 -4.41 8.67
CA VAL A 9 -0.42 -3.39 7.63
C VAL A 9 0.79 -2.48 7.89
N LEU A 10 0.98 -2.00 9.12
CA LEU A 10 2.14 -1.20 9.50
C LEU A 10 3.47 -1.93 9.25
N MET A 11 3.57 -3.21 9.64
CA MET A 11 4.77 -4.01 9.35
C MET A 11 5.02 -4.14 7.84
N ALA A 12 3.97 -4.27 7.03
CA ALA A 12 4.09 -4.32 5.58
C ALA A 12 4.46 -2.96 4.99
N GLU A 13 3.98 -1.85 5.55
CA GLU A 13 4.39 -0.50 5.17
C GLU A 13 5.89 -0.30 5.40
N ASP A 14 6.42 -0.75 6.53
CA ASP A 14 7.86 -0.71 6.84
C ASP A 14 8.69 -1.50 5.82
N GLU A 15 8.22 -2.68 5.40
CA GLU A 15 8.89 -3.48 4.38
C GLU A 15 8.74 -2.88 2.98
N LEU A 16 7.64 -2.18 2.69
CA LEU A 16 7.49 -1.42 1.45
C LEU A 16 8.52 -0.29 1.35
N ALA A 17 8.84 0.37 2.48
CA ALA A 17 9.84 1.44 2.53
C ALA A 17 11.26 0.93 2.33
N GLN A 18 11.52 -0.36 2.58
CA GLN A 18 12.83 -0.97 2.35
C GLN A 18 13.08 -1.27 0.87
N TYR A 19 14.30 -1.02 0.43
CA TYR A 19 14.76 -1.40 -0.91
C TYR A 19 15.07 -2.91 -0.95
N SER A 20 14.11 -3.72 -1.39
CA SER A 20 14.31 -5.14 -1.61
C SER A 20 13.31 -5.69 -2.63
N THR A 21 13.58 -6.88 -3.16
CA THR A 21 12.64 -7.60 -4.03
C THR A 21 11.37 -7.98 -3.28
N GLU A 22 10.27 -8.11 -4.00
CA GLU A 22 8.97 -8.49 -3.43
C GLU A 22 9.04 -9.83 -2.69
N ALA A 23 9.69 -10.85 -3.29
CA ALA A 23 9.90 -12.15 -2.66
C ALA A 23 10.63 -12.04 -1.30
N ARG A 24 11.64 -11.17 -1.19
CA ARG A 24 12.36 -10.94 0.07
C ARG A 24 11.49 -10.22 1.11
N LYS A 25 10.61 -9.32 0.69
CA LYS A 25 9.64 -8.65 1.58
C LYS A 25 8.63 -9.65 2.13
N ILE A 26 8.07 -10.50 1.25
CA ILE A 26 7.16 -11.60 1.62
C ILE A 26 7.85 -12.52 2.63
N GLU A 27 9.07 -12.98 2.37
CA GLU A 27 9.79 -13.88 3.28
C GLU A 27 10.10 -13.26 4.66
N LYS A 28 10.36 -11.95 4.71
CA LYS A 28 10.55 -11.24 5.99
C LYS A 28 9.23 -11.10 6.76
N LEU A 29 8.16 -10.70 6.07
CA LEU A 29 6.83 -10.60 6.67
C LEU A 29 6.34 -11.96 7.15
N ARG A 30 6.56 -13.01 6.36
CA ARG A 30 6.18 -14.39 6.68
C ARG A 30 6.73 -14.81 8.03
N ARG A 31 8.04 -14.61 8.24
CA ARG A 31 8.72 -14.90 9.51
C ARG A 31 8.16 -14.06 10.66
N LYS A 32 7.90 -12.77 10.45
CA LYS A 32 7.30 -11.89 11.46
C LYS A 32 5.88 -12.32 11.84
N ILE A 33 5.05 -12.64 10.84
CA ILE A 33 3.65 -13.05 11.00
C ILE A 33 3.57 -14.42 11.68
N GLY A 34 4.35 -15.39 11.23
CA GLY A 34 4.38 -16.74 11.81
C GLY A 34 4.80 -16.77 13.28
N LEU A 35 5.62 -15.80 13.73
CA LEU A 35 5.99 -15.65 15.13
C LEU A 35 4.95 -14.86 15.95
N ALA A 36 4.23 -13.93 15.33
CA ALA A 36 3.36 -13.00 16.03
C ALA A 36 1.87 -13.41 16.04
N ILE A 37 1.41 -14.22 15.09
CA ILE A 37 -0.01 -14.51 14.86
C ILE A 37 -0.25 -16.01 14.65
N PRO A 38 -1.14 -16.64 15.45
CA PRO A 38 -1.54 -18.03 15.25
C PRO A 38 -2.23 -18.29 13.91
N PRO A 39 -2.12 -19.49 13.30
CA PRO A 39 -2.70 -19.81 12.00
C PRO A 39 -4.21 -19.53 11.88
N ALA A 40 -4.99 -19.81 12.94
CA ALA A 40 -6.43 -19.54 12.93
C ALA A 40 -6.75 -18.04 12.76
N GLN A 41 -5.96 -17.16 13.39
CA GLN A 41 -6.13 -15.70 13.28
C GLN A 41 -5.65 -15.17 11.92
N GLN A 42 -4.72 -15.86 11.26
CA GLN A 42 -4.24 -15.47 9.93
C GLN A 42 -5.36 -15.54 8.89
N GLN A 43 -6.18 -16.59 8.92
CA GLN A 43 -7.33 -16.73 8.01
C GLN A 43 -8.40 -15.66 8.26
N GLU A 44 -8.70 -15.37 9.52
CA GLU A 44 -9.66 -14.32 9.88
C GLU A 44 -9.19 -12.94 9.43
N ILE A 45 -7.91 -12.62 9.63
CA ILE A 45 -7.32 -11.34 9.20
C ILE A 45 -7.26 -11.26 7.68
N ARG A 46 -6.97 -12.37 6.99
CA ARG A 46 -7.01 -12.44 5.53
C ARG A 46 -8.40 -12.09 5.00
N ALA A 47 -9.44 -12.75 5.50
CA ALA A 47 -10.82 -12.49 5.09
C ALA A 47 -11.24 -11.04 5.36
N ALA A 48 -10.87 -10.49 6.52
CA ALA A 48 -11.14 -9.09 6.86
C ALA A 48 -10.40 -8.11 5.93
N LEU A 49 -9.13 -8.37 5.61
CA LEU A 49 -8.35 -7.55 4.68
C LEU A 49 -8.88 -7.65 3.24
N GLU A 50 -9.27 -8.84 2.78
CA GLU A 50 -9.86 -9.03 1.45
C GLU A 50 -11.21 -8.28 1.32
N ALA A 51 -12.03 -8.28 2.37
CA ALA A 51 -13.27 -7.51 2.38
C ALA A 51 -13.05 -5.99 2.32
N GLU A 52 -11.93 -5.50 2.85
CA GLU A 52 -11.52 -4.09 2.78
C GLU A 52 -10.78 -3.72 1.50
N MET A 53 -10.34 -4.71 0.71
CA MET A 53 -9.67 -4.42 -0.55
C MET A 53 -10.66 -3.77 -1.52
N PRO A 54 -10.29 -2.64 -2.12
CA PRO A 54 -11.18 -1.95 -3.02
C PRO A 54 -11.39 -2.78 -4.29
N GLN A 55 -12.66 -3.00 -4.64
CA GLN A 55 -13.06 -3.62 -5.91
C GLN A 55 -13.09 -2.59 -7.06
N ASP A 56 -12.99 -1.29 -6.73
CA ASP A 56 -13.10 -0.20 -7.70
C ASP A 56 -11.89 -0.14 -8.65
N PRO A 57 -12.10 0.00 -9.97
CA PRO A 57 -11.03 0.05 -10.96
C PRO A 57 -10.08 1.24 -10.75
N ILE A 58 -10.59 2.35 -10.19
CA ILE A 58 -9.80 3.55 -9.89
C ILE A 58 -8.76 3.26 -8.79
N ARG A 59 -9.17 2.58 -7.71
CA ARG A 59 -8.28 2.26 -6.59
C ARG A 59 -7.27 1.18 -6.96
N LYS A 60 -7.67 0.24 -7.82
CA LYS A 60 -6.75 -0.75 -8.42
C LYS A 60 -5.70 -0.08 -9.33
N LEU A 61 -6.08 0.99 -10.04
CA LEU A 61 -5.15 1.79 -10.84
C LEU A 61 -4.16 2.55 -9.94
N ILE A 62 -4.63 3.15 -8.85
CA ILE A 62 -3.77 3.83 -7.84
C ILE A 62 -2.76 2.85 -7.24
N GLU A 63 -3.19 1.63 -6.94
CA GLU A 63 -2.34 0.57 -6.40
C GLU A 63 -1.25 0.12 -7.37
N THR A 64 -1.62 -0.15 -8.63
CA THR A 64 -0.70 -0.71 -9.65
C THR A 64 0.24 0.35 -10.20
N ASN A 65 -0.26 1.57 -10.39
CA ASN A 65 0.37 2.60 -11.19
C ASN A 65 0.55 3.90 -10.39
N ARG A 66 1.00 3.79 -9.13
CA ARG A 66 1.17 4.93 -8.21
C ARG A 66 1.95 6.11 -8.83
N GLN A 67 2.99 5.82 -9.62
CA GLN A 67 3.78 6.86 -10.29
C GLN A 67 3.02 7.55 -11.43
N LEU A 68 2.26 6.81 -12.25
CA LEU A 68 1.45 7.35 -13.34
C LEU A 68 0.26 8.17 -12.83
N VAL A 69 -0.35 7.77 -11.72
CA VAL A 69 -1.44 8.53 -11.12
C VAL A 69 -0.92 9.78 -10.42
N ALA A 70 0.27 9.74 -9.81
CA ALA A 70 0.87 10.91 -9.18
C ALA A 70 1.40 11.97 -10.17
N LEU A 71 1.84 11.56 -11.36
CA LEU A 71 2.40 12.43 -12.41
C LEU A 71 1.52 13.64 -12.79
N PRO A 72 0.23 13.51 -13.11
CA PRO A 72 -0.62 14.66 -13.45
C PRO A 72 -0.78 15.63 -12.27
N PHE A 73 -0.83 15.12 -11.03
CA PHE A 73 -0.92 15.99 -9.85
C PHE A 73 0.42 16.68 -9.51
N LEU A 74 1.55 16.04 -9.79
CA LEU A 74 2.87 16.68 -9.71
C LEU A 74 3.00 17.81 -10.74
N GLY A 75 2.44 17.60 -11.94
CA GLY A 75 2.31 18.63 -12.98
C GLY A 75 1.48 19.83 -12.52
N ILE A 76 0.28 19.61 -11.96
CA ILE A 76 -0.58 20.68 -11.44
C ILE A 76 0.05 21.38 -10.24
N THR A 77 0.69 20.64 -9.33
CA THR A 77 1.33 21.23 -8.15
C THR A 77 2.55 22.07 -8.55
N GLY A 78 3.40 21.57 -9.44
CA GLY A 78 4.58 22.28 -9.95
C GLY A 78 4.23 23.49 -10.82
N LEU A 79 3.28 23.35 -11.75
CA LEU A 79 2.81 24.46 -12.58
C LEU A 79 2.00 25.47 -11.78
N GLY A 80 1.17 25.03 -10.83
CA GLY A 80 0.43 25.93 -9.94
C GLY A 80 1.36 26.74 -9.03
N LEU A 81 2.44 26.14 -8.51
CA LEU A 81 3.44 26.89 -7.74
C LEU A 81 4.17 27.92 -8.61
N LEU A 82 4.57 27.52 -9.83
CA LEU A 82 5.22 28.43 -10.79
C LEU A 82 4.30 29.58 -11.22
N LEU A 83 3.04 29.29 -11.57
CA LEU A 83 2.06 30.30 -11.98
C LEU A 83 1.62 31.17 -10.81
N GLY A 84 1.38 30.59 -9.63
CA GLY A 84 0.96 31.31 -8.43
C GLY A 84 2.02 32.28 -7.91
N ILE A 85 3.31 31.92 -7.96
CA ILE A 85 4.41 32.83 -7.62
C ILE A 85 4.61 33.87 -8.75
N SER A 86 4.45 33.48 -10.02
CA SER A 86 4.70 34.39 -11.16
C SER A 86 3.58 35.42 -11.39
N MET A 87 2.33 35.10 -11.11
CA MET A 87 1.16 35.95 -11.40
C MET A 87 0.58 36.61 -10.12
N PHE A 88 1.07 36.26 -8.93
CA PHE A 88 0.54 36.72 -7.62
C PHE A 88 -0.98 36.52 -7.48
N GLN A 89 -1.56 35.55 -8.19
CA GLN A 89 -3.00 35.28 -8.13
C GLN A 89 -3.33 34.40 -6.92
N PRO A 90 -4.17 34.87 -5.98
CA PRO A 90 -4.50 34.11 -4.77
C PRO A 90 -5.25 32.80 -5.06
N LEU A 91 -5.96 32.72 -6.20
CA LEU A 91 -6.63 31.51 -6.68
C LEU A 91 -5.65 30.38 -7.02
N ASP A 92 -4.51 30.71 -7.63
CA ASP A 92 -3.48 29.72 -7.97
C ASP A 92 -2.77 29.17 -6.72
N LEU A 93 -2.59 30.01 -5.69
CA LEU A 93 -2.07 29.56 -4.39
C LEU A 93 -3.02 28.58 -3.68
N LEU A 94 -4.33 28.81 -3.77
CA LEU A 94 -5.33 27.87 -3.25
C LEU A 94 -5.31 26.56 -4.06
N ALA A 95 -5.22 26.63 -5.39
CA ALA A 95 -5.12 25.46 -6.25
C ALA A 95 -3.88 24.61 -5.93
N THR A 96 -2.72 25.24 -5.69
CA THR A 96 -1.50 24.53 -5.24
C THR A 96 -1.68 23.90 -3.88
N PHE A 97 -2.32 24.58 -2.93
CA PHE A 97 -2.56 24.05 -1.58
C PHE A 97 -3.48 22.82 -1.61
N PHE A 98 -4.63 22.92 -2.28
CA PHE A 98 -5.55 21.80 -2.46
C PHE A 98 -4.96 20.67 -3.32
N GLY A 99 -4.18 21.01 -4.34
CA GLY A 99 -3.44 20.05 -5.17
C GLY A 99 -2.40 19.26 -4.36
N GLY A 100 -1.68 19.92 -3.45
CA GLY A 100 -0.75 19.29 -2.53
C GLY A 100 -1.42 18.31 -1.58
N ILE A 101 -2.56 18.70 -0.97
CA ILE A 101 -3.35 17.84 -0.07
C ILE A 101 -3.90 16.62 -0.83
N ALA A 102 -4.43 16.82 -2.04
CA ALA A 102 -4.94 15.74 -2.87
C ALA A 102 -3.84 14.75 -3.26
N THR A 103 -2.67 15.24 -3.68
CA THR A 103 -1.50 14.40 -4.02
C THR A 103 -1.06 13.57 -2.83
N PHE A 104 -0.91 14.19 -1.65
CA PHE A 104 -0.51 13.49 -0.43
C PHE A 104 -1.51 12.39 -0.06
N SER A 105 -2.81 12.68 -0.16
CA SER A 105 -3.87 11.73 0.15
C SER A 105 -3.86 10.53 -0.80
N ILE A 106 -3.72 10.76 -2.11
CA ILE A 106 -3.64 9.68 -3.11
C ILE A 106 -2.39 8.82 -2.89
N GLN A 107 -1.25 9.46 -2.60
CA GLN A 107 -0.01 8.72 -2.33
C GLN A 107 -0.11 7.87 -1.06
N LYS A 108 -0.69 8.40 0.02
CA LYS A 108 -0.92 7.66 1.26
C LYS A 108 -1.87 6.48 1.03
N LEU A 109 -2.96 6.70 0.30
CA LEU A 109 -3.91 5.64 -0.06
C LEU A 109 -3.23 4.53 -0.88
N GLY A 110 -2.44 4.90 -1.90
CA GLY A 110 -1.70 3.92 -2.70
C GLY A 110 -0.71 3.11 -1.87
N TRP A 111 -0.02 3.74 -0.92
CA TRP A 111 0.90 3.06 0.00
C TRP A 111 0.17 2.05 0.88
N GLN A 112 -0.95 2.45 1.49
CA GLN A 112 -1.76 1.58 2.34
C GLN A 112 -2.32 0.39 1.57
N LEU A 113 -2.80 0.60 0.34
CA LEU A 113 -3.31 -0.49 -0.51
C LEU A 113 -2.23 -1.49 -0.88
N GLN A 114 -1.03 -1.01 -1.24
CA GLN A 114 0.11 -1.89 -1.50
C GLN A 114 0.51 -2.68 -0.26
N ALA A 115 0.47 -2.07 0.94
CA ALA A 115 0.80 -2.75 2.19
C ALA A 115 -0.21 -3.86 2.49
N LYS A 116 -1.52 -3.56 2.37
CA LYS A 116 -2.57 -4.57 2.51
C LYS A 116 -2.41 -5.71 1.51
N ARG A 117 -2.10 -5.43 0.24
CA ARG A 117 -1.85 -6.49 -0.75
C ARG A 117 -0.60 -7.31 -0.40
N LEU A 118 0.48 -6.69 0.08
CA LEU A 118 1.68 -7.41 0.50
C LEU A 118 1.40 -8.36 1.68
N VAL A 119 0.59 -7.93 2.65
CA VAL A 119 0.10 -8.81 3.73
C VAL A 119 -0.70 -9.97 3.16
N LEU A 120 -1.68 -9.71 2.29
CA LEU A 120 -2.51 -10.76 1.68
C LEU A 120 -1.67 -11.79 0.90
N LYS A 121 -0.70 -11.34 0.10
CA LYS A 121 0.23 -12.24 -0.60
C LYS A 121 1.05 -13.09 0.36
N THR A 122 1.47 -12.50 1.49
CA THR A 122 2.25 -13.22 2.50
C THR A 122 1.39 -14.24 3.24
N LEU A 123 0.15 -13.90 3.60
CA LEU A 123 -0.79 -14.85 4.23
C LEU A 123 -1.11 -16.00 3.27
N ALA A 124 -1.27 -15.71 1.97
CA ALA A 124 -1.45 -16.74 0.95
C ALA A 124 -0.21 -17.64 0.81
N ASP A 125 1.02 -17.08 0.82
CA ASP A 125 2.27 -17.86 0.77
C ASP A 125 2.45 -18.76 2.01
N ILE A 126 2.03 -18.30 3.20
CA ILE A 126 2.04 -19.14 4.41
C ILE A 126 1.08 -20.31 4.25
N GLU A 127 -0.13 -20.05 3.76
CA GLU A 127 -1.17 -21.06 3.58
C GLU A 127 -0.76 -22.11 2.53
N ASP A 128 -0.21 -21.66 1.39
CA ASP A 128 0.25 -22.54 0.30
C ASP A 128 1.36 -23.48 0.79
N ARG A 129 2.35 -22.97 1.54
CA ARG A 129 3.41 -23.81 2.14
C ARG A 129 2.91 -24.76 3.23
N THR A 130 1.85 -24.38 3.94
CA THR A 130 1.25 -25.24 4.97
C THR A 130 0.45 -26.38 4.34
N GLN A 131 -0.23 -26.10 3.22
CA GLN A 131 -1.03 -27.07 2.48
C GLN A 131 -0.20 -27.95 1.53
N ASN A 132 0.92 -27.43 1.02
CA ASN A 132 1.80 -28.12 0.08
C ASN A 132 3.28 -28.03 0.50
N PRO A 133 3.67 -28.73 1.58
CA PRO A 133 5.04 -28.70 2.09
C PRO A 133 6.06 -29.27 1.09
N ASP A 134 5.65 -30.22 0.25
CA ASP A 134 6.54 -30.94 -0.68
C ASP A 134 6.96 -30.10 -1.90
N ALA A 135 6.25 -29.00 -2.21
CA ALA A 135 6.53 -28.14 -3.36
C ALA A 135 7.78 -27.25 -3.20
N TYR A 136 8.38 -27.21 -2.00
CA TYR A 136 9.49 -26.31 -1.67
C TYR A 136 10.76 -27.06 -1.19
N GLU A 137 10.77 -28.40 -1.22
CA GLU A 137 11.92 -29.24 -0.82
C GLU A 137 12.84 -29.65 -1.99
N SER A 138 12.64 -29.13 -3.22
CA SER A 138 13.44 -29.45 -4.41
C SER A 138 14.54 -28.46 -4.73
#